data_AF-A0A3B3QQP1-F1
#
_entry.id   AF-A0A3B3QQP1-F1
#
_cell.length_a   1.000
_cell.length_b   1.000
_cell.length_c   1.000
_cell.angle_alpha   90.00
_cell.angle_beta   90.00
_cell.angle_gamma   90.00
#
_symmetry.space_group_name_H-M   'P 1'
#
loop_
_entity.id
_entity.type
_entity.pdbx_description
1 polymer ?
#
loop_
_entity_poly.entity_id
_entity_poly.type
_entity_poly.pdbx_seq_one_letter_code
_entity_poly.pdbx_strand_id
1 'polypeptide(L)'
;MFPGRCCFWAAGYPPNPAPQYFVLLVSPVSPEQIQILHKRFKQLSNDEDSLRRDDFNNITDLACNPIRTQIIEAFFDKRNYRQNAVGSVEEISFEQFVIVMSHFLPVPLHNMTEEQRERMRREKLRFLFNMHDTDNDGTITLEEYKHVVEELLSRSGAIGKETAKGIADAAMLEVASITVGRMNPDDFYEGITFDHFLKVCHFPFHATTSKFALIRSICLV
;
A
#
# COMPACT_ATOMS: atom_id res chain seq x y z
N MET A 1 22.53 -17.24 -31.19
CA MET A 1 21.46 -16.87 -32.15
C MET A 1 20.14 -17.28 -31.53
N PHE A 2 19.44 -16.37 -30.86
CA PHE A 2 18.10 -16.61 -30.33
C PHE A 2 17.08 -16.30 -31.44
N PRO A 3 16.21 -17.24 -31.83
CA PRO A 3 15.14 -16.94 -32.76
C PRO A 3 13.85 -16.63 -32.00
N GLY A 4 13.36 -15.41 -32.19
CA GLY A 4 11.95 -15.20 -32.51
C GLY A 4 10.99 -14.79 -31.40
N ARG A 5 10.12 -13.86 -31.83
CA ARG A 5 8.79 -13.45 -31.32
C ARG A 5 8.84 -12.26 -30.33
N CYS A 6 8.10 -11.17 -30.54
CA CYS A 6 7.05 -10.89 -31.52
C CYS A 6 6.92 -9.38 -31.74
N CYS A 7 6.83 -8.97 -33.00
CA CYS A 7 6.29 -7.68 -33.39
C CYS A 7 4.79 -7.66 -33.03
N PHE A 8 4.38 -6.77 -32.13
CA PHE A 8 2.98 -6.45 -31.86
C PHE A 8 2.87 -4.94 -31.67
N TRP A 9 3.03 -4.17 -32.76
CA TRP A 9 2.88 -2.72 -32.74
C TRP A 9 2.11 -2.27 -33.98
N ALA A 10 0.80 -2.52 -33.97
CA ALA A 10 -0.12 -2.01 -34.98
C ALA A 10 -1.56 -2.00 -34.44
N ALA A 11 -1.89 -1.08 -33.52
CA ALA A 11 -3.25 -0.61 -33.24
C ALA A 11 -3.25 0.37 -32.03
N GLY A 12 -3.14 1.67 -32.24
CA GLY A 12 -3.65 2.71 -31.32
C GLY A 12 -3.38 2.57 -29.81
N TYR A 13 -2.28 1.94 -29.39
CA TYR A 13 -1.95 1.75 -27.97
C TYR A 13 -1.39 3.05 -27.36
N PRO A 14 -1.79 3.43 -26.13
CA PRO A 14 -1.05 4.44 -25.37
C PRO A 14 0.39 3.96 -25.16
N PRO A 15 1.37 4.87 -24.96
CA PRO A 15 2.76 4.50 -24.81
C PRO A 15 2.88 3.50 -23.66
N ASN A 16 3.35 2.29 -23.99
CA ASN A 16 3.79 1.32 -22.99
C ASN A 16 4.76 2.06 -22.05
N PRO A 17 4.58 2.03 -20.70
CA PRO A 17 5.51 2.69 -19.79
C PRO A 17 6.93 2.27 -20.17
N ALA A 18 7.81 3.26 -20.32
CA ALA A 18 9.16 3.03 -20.85
C ALA A 18 9.84 1.87 -20.09
N PRO A 19 10.75 1.10 -20.73
CA PRO A 19 11.37 -0.09 -20.14
C PRO A 19 11.98 0.12 -18.74
N GLN A 20 12.39 1.35 -18.44
CA GLN A 20 12.91 1.80 -17.15
C GLN A 20 11.89 1.77 -15.99
N TYR A 21 10.58 1.70 -16.26
CA TYR A 21 9.55 1.63 -15.22
C TYR A 21 9.18 0.20 -14.85
N PHE A 22 9.41 -0.77 -15.76
CA PHE A 22 9.20 -2.19 -15.45
C PHE A 22 10.09 -2.69 -14.31
N VAL A 23 11.27 -2.10 -14.14
CA VAL A 23 12.15 -2.41 -12.98
C VAL A 23 11.61 -1.85 -11.66
N LEU A 24 10.68 -0.88 -11.71
CA LEU A 24 10.06 -0.27 -10.53
C LEU A 24 8.76 -0.98 -10.11
N LEU A 25 8.26 -1.94 -10.90
CA LEU A 25 7.06 -2.69 -10.53
C LEU A 25 7.36 -3.75 -9.45
N VAL A 26 6.49 -3.85 -8.44
CA VAL A 26 6.63 -4.84 -7.37
C VAL A 26 6.21 -6.22 -7.85
N SER A 27 5.10 -6.30 -8.55
CA SER A 27 4.57 -7.53 -9.12
C SER A 27 4.55 -7.42 -10.65
N PRO A 28 4.73 -8.53 -11.40
CA PRO A 28 4.52 -8.53 -12.84
C PRO A 28 3.11 -8.05 -13.18
N VAL A 29 2.99 -7.11 -14.12
CA VAL A 29 1.72 -6.57 -14.60
C VAL A 29 1.54 -6.99 -16.05
N SER A 30 0.42 -7.66 -16.35
CA SER A 30 0.12 -8.08 -17.72
C SER A 30 -0.32 -6.89 -18.59
N PRO A 31 -0.17 -6.95 -19.91
CA PRO A 31 -0.67 -5.91 -20.81
C PRO A 31 -2.16 -5.62 -20.60
N GLU A 32 -2.97 -6.63 -20.34
CA GLU A 32 -4.41 -6.51 -20.05
C GLU A 32 -4.63 -5.74 -18.74
N GLN A 33 -3.84 -6.02 -17.71
CA GLN A 33 -3.90 -5.27 -16.45
C GLN A 33 -3.49 -3.80 -16.64
N ILE A 34 -2.48 -3.52 -17.46
CA ILE A 34 -2.08 -2.14 -17.80
C ILE A 34 -3.24 -1.40 -18.50
N GLN A 35 -3.96 -2.06 -19.41
CA GLN A 35 -5.12 -1.46 -20.08
C GLN A 35 -6.27 -1.15 -19.11
N ILE A 36 -6.58 -2.07 -18.19
CA ILE A 36 -7.59 -1.85 -17.15
C ILE A 36 -7.19 -0.66 -16.27
N LEU A 37 -5.93 -0.62 -15.83
CA LEU A 37 -5.39 0.48 -15.04
C LEU A 37 -5.44 1.80 -15.79
N HIS A 38 -5.12 1.82 -17.09
CA HIS A 38 -5.17 3.02 -17.91
C HIS A 38 -6.59 3.56 -18.07
N LYS A 39 -7.56 2.67 -18.36
CA LYS A 39 -8.97 3.04 -18.42
C LYS A 39 -9.43 3.62 -17.09
N ARG A 40 -9.04 3.00 -15.97
CA ARG A 40 -9.40 3.49 -14.64
C ARG A 40 -8.74 4.82 -14.31
N PHE A 41 -7.47 5.00 -14.65
CA PHE A 41 -6.76 6.26 -14.50
C PHE A 41 -7.50 7.39 -15.20
N LYS A 42 -7.86 7.21 -16.47
CA LYS A 42 -8.62 8.20 -17.25
C LYS A 42 -10.01 8.48 -16.68
N GLN A 43 -10.70 7.48 -16.14
CA GLN A 43 -11.97 7.69 -15.44
C GLN A 43 -11.82 8.54 -14.17
N LEU A 44 -10.75 8.31 -13.40
CA LEU A 44 -10.48 9.05 -12.17
C LEU A 44 -10.03 10.49 -12.49
N SER A 45 -9.19 10.66 -13.51
CA SER A 45 -8.62 11.96 -13.90
C SER A 45 -9.55 12.81 -14.76
N ASN A 46 -10.76 12.34 -15.06
CA ASN A 46 -11.66 12.97 -16.04
C ASN A 46 -10.97 13.21 -17.39
N ASP A 47 -10.29 12.18 -17.91
CA ASP A 47 -9.50 12.15 -19.13
C ASP A 47 -8.19 12.99 -19.13
N GLU A 48 -7.84 13.64 -18.02
CA GLU A 48 -6.56 14.35 -17.85
C GLU A 48 -5.35 13.40 -17.78
N ASP A 49 -4.14 13.95 -17.93
CA ASP A 49 -2.87 13.20 -17.91
C ASP A 49 -2.24 13.04 -16.51
N SER A 50 -2.84 13.66 -15.50
CA SER A 50 -2.43 13.54 -14.09
C SER A 50 -3.64 13.38 -13.17
N LEU A 51 -3.41 12.79 -11.99
CA LEU A 51 -4.40 12.66 -10.91
C LEU A 51 -4.01 13.55 -9.72
N ARG A 52 -5.00 14.23 -9.15
CA ARG A 52 -4.93 15.03 -7.92
C ARG A 52 -5.66 14.32 -6.78
N ARG A 53 -5.39 14.75 -5.55
CA ARG A 53 -6.07 14.21 -4.35
C ARG A 53 -7.60 14.31 -4.47
N ASP A 54 -8.08 15.40 -5.04
CA ASP A 54 -9.52 15.64 -5.20
C ASP A 54 -10.20 14.66 -6.14
N ASP A 55 -9.48 14.06 -7.09
CA ASP A 55 -10.03 13.07 -8.00
C ASP A 55 -10.47 11.79 -7.26
N PHE A 56 -9.84 11.51 -6.11
CA PHE A 56 -10.22 10.39 -5.23
C PHE A 56 -11.47 10.69 -4.41
N ASN A 57 -11.95 11.93 -4.34
CA ASN A 57 -13.20 12.29 -3.65
C ASN A 57 -14.42 11.64 -4.33
N ASN A 58 -14.33 11.40 -5.65
CA ASN A 58 -15.43 10.85 -6.46
C ASN A 58 -15.58 9.33 -6.34
N ILE A 59 -14.67 8.66 -5.62
CA ILE A 59 -14.70 7.20 -5.46
C ILE A 59 -15.66 6.83 -4.34
N THR A 60 -16.85 6.35 -4.70
CA THR A 60 -17.91 5.96 -3.76
C THR A 60 -17.45 4.93 -2.73
N ASP A 61 -16.69 3.90 -3.16
CA ASP A 61 -16.17 2.84 -2.28
C ASP A 61 -15.17 3.37 -1.25
N LEU A 62 -14.51 4.49 -1.56
CA LEU A 62 -13.55 5.15 -0.69
C LEU A 62 -14.24 6.13 0.28
N ALA A 63 -15.33 6.78 -0.13
CA ALA A 63 -16.00 7.84 0.63
C ALA A 63 -16.37 7.44 2.07
N CYS A 64 -16.78 6.20 2.28
CA CYS A 64 -17.16 5.68 3.59
C CYS A 64 -16.05 4.86 4.28
N ASN A 65 -14.85 4.83 3.70
CA ASN A 65 -13.77 4.00 4.21
C ASN A 65 -13.02 4.69 5.37
N PRO A 66 -12.82 4.03 6.52
CA PRO A 66 -12.09 4.61 7.65
C PRO A 66 -10.64 4.92 7.32
N ILE A 67 -9.99 4.13 6.46
CA ILE A 67 -8.59 4.37 6.09
C ILE A 67 -8.44 5.21 4.81
N ARG A 68 -9.47 5.99 4.47
CA ARG A 68 -9.53 6.75 3.23
C ARG A 68 -8.36 7.71 3.08
N THR A 69 -8.11 8.51 4.12
CA THR A 69 -7.07 9.54 4.10
C THR A 69 -5.69 8.90 3.91
N GLN A 70 -5.43 7.80 4.61
CA GLN A 70 -4.17 7.07 4.53
C GLN A 70 -3.98 6.45 3.14
N ILE A 71 -5.05 5.92 2.51
CA ILE A 71 -4.97 5.42 1.14
C ILE A 71 -4.62 6.56 0.18
N ILE A 72 -5.32 7.70 0.26
CA ILE A 72 -5.06 8.84 -0.62
C ILE A 72 -3.63 9.33 -0.43
N GLU A 73 -3.19 9.63 0.79
CA GLU A 73 -1.84 10.13 1.03
C GLU A 73 -0.77 9.13 0.59
N ALA A 74 -0.99 7.82 0.75
CA ALA A 74 -0.08 6.80 0.25
C ALA A 74 0.07 6.80 -1.28
N PHE A 75 -0.96 7.20 -2.04
CA PHE A 75 -0.84 7.38 -3.49
C PHE A 75 0.05 8.55 -3.88
N PHE A 76 0.19 9.57 -3.03
CA PHE A 76 0.97 10.79 -3.31
C PHE A 76 2.33 10.79 -2.59
N ASP A 77 2.65 9.78 -1.81
CA ASP A 77 3.90 9.66 -1.07
C ASP A 77 5.04 9.15 -1.97
N LYS A 78 6.12 9.94 -2.08
CA LYS A 78 7.29 9.60 -2.91
C LYS A 78 8.02 8.34 -2.46
N ARG A 79 7.88 7.95 -1.20
CA ARG A 79 8.47 6.70 -0.66
C ARG A 79 7.92 5.47 -1.38
N ASN A 80 6.71 5.56 -1.94
CA ASN A 80 6.04 4.45 -2.61
C ASN A 80 6.42 4.31 -4.09
N TYR A 81 7.26 5.20 -4.64
CA TYR A 81 7.70 5.16 -6.05
C TYR A 81 9.10 4.55 -6.25
N ARG A 82 9.67 3.91 -5.22
CA ARG A 82 11.02 3.30 -5.20
C ARG A 82 12.21 4.23 -5.42
N GLN A 83 12.00 5.54 -5.56
CA GLN A 83 13.09 6.51 -5.81
C GLN A 83 13.80 7.00 -4.53
N ASN A 84 13.55 6.39 -3.37
CA ASN A 84 14.07 6.83 -2.05
C ASN A 84 13.89 8.34 -1.80
N ALA A 85 12.86 8.93 -2.42
CA ALA A 85 12.55 10.33 -2.30
C ALA A 85 11.58 10.54 -1.13
N VAL A 86 11.80 11.60 -0.36
CA VAL A 86 10.99 11.97 0.81
C VAL A 86 9.98 13.05 0.42
N GLY A 87 8.81 13.00 1.06
CA GLY A 87 7.73 13.97 0.91
C GLY A 87 6.64 13.54 -0.07
N SER A 88 5.67 14.42 -0.29
CA SER A 88 4.54 14.17 -1.17
C SER A 88 4.69 14.83 -2.54
N VAL A 89 3.94 14.34 -3.52
CA VAL A 89 3.65 15.04 -4.78
C VAL A 89 2.25 15.63 -4.75
N GLU A 90 2.02 16.68 -5.53
CA GLU A 90 0.67 17.26 -5.70
C GLU A 90 -0.15 16.47 -6.72
N GLU A 91 0.52 15.94 -7.73
CA GLU A 91 -0.07 15.19 -8.84
C GLU A 91 0.70 13.90 -9.13
N ILE A 92 -0.01 12.87 -9.59
CA ILE A 92 0.59 11.61 -10.03
C ILE A 92 0.31 11.36 -11.52
N SER A 93 1.32 10.90 -12.25
CA SER A 93 1.17 10.47 -13.64
C SER A 93 0.64 9.04 -13.70
N PHE A 94 0.23 8.59 -14.89
CA PHE A 94 -0.16 7.19 -15.12
C PHE A 94 0.93 6.20 -14.72
N GLU A 95 2.20 6.53 -14.96
CA GLU A 95 3.34 5.68 -14.59
C GLU A 95 3.42 5.48 -13.07
N GLN A 96 3.29 6.56 -12.30
CA GLN A 96 3.30 6.50 -10.84
C GLN A 96 2.08 5.74 -10.29
N PHE A 97 0.92 5.94 -10.91
CA PHE A 97 -0.28 5.19 -10.60
C PHE A 97 -0.06 3.68 -10.78
N VAL A 98 0.55 3.24 -11.90
CA VAL A 98 0.85 1.82 -12.14
C VAL A 98 1.85 1.26 -11.13
N ILE A 99 2.88 2.05 -10.74
CA ILE A 99 3.86 1.64 -9.71
C ILE A 99 3.14 1.34 -8.39
N VAL A 100 2.35 2.28 -7.88
CA VAL A 100 1.56 2.09 -6.66
C VAL A 100 0.63 0.89 -6.79
N MET A 101 -0.05 0.77 -7.94
CA MET A 101 -0.99 -0.32 -8.19
C MET A 101 -0.34 -1.70 -8.24
N SER A 102 0.94 -1.79 -8.63
CA SER A 102 1.68 -3.05 -8.69
C SER A 102 1.86 -3.74 -7.32
N HIS A 103 1.76 -2.99 -6.21
CA HIS A 103 1.74 -3.54 -4.86
C HIS A 103 0.46 -4.36 -4.58
N PHE A 104 -0.65 -4.01 -5.22
CA PHE A 104 -1.98 -4.57 -4.95
C PHE A 104 -2.40 -5.69 -5.90
N LEU A 105 -1.66 -5.87 -6.98
CA LEU A 105 -1.97 -6.91 -7.96
C LEU A 105 -1.67 -8.31 -7.41
N PRO A 106 -2.47 -9.32 -7.81
CA PRO A 106 -2.22 -10.71 -7.47
C PRO A 106 -0.83 -11.13 -7.93
N VAL A 107 -0.11 -11.84 -7.08
CA VAL A 107 1.20 -12.40 -7.44
C VAL A 107 0.99 -13.77 -8.05
N PRO A 108 1.49 -14.05 -9.27
CA PRO A 108 1.51 -15.39 -9.82
C PRO A 108 2.52 -16.25 -9.03
N LEU A 109 2.03 -17.07 -8.10
CA LEU A 109 2.85 -17.86 -7.18
C LEU A 109 3.56 -19.06 -7.84
N HIS A 110 3.15 -19.45 -9.04
CA HIS A 110 3.49 -20.76 -9.61
C HIS A 110 4.94 -20.91 -10.14
N ASN A 111 5.67 -19.81 -10.37
CA ASN A 111 7.00 -19.83 -11.01
C ASN A 111 8.04 -18.94 -10.32
N MET A 112 7.89 -18.64 -9.03
CA MET A 112 8.75 -17.68 -8.32
C MET A 112 9.60 -18.35 -7.26
N THR A 113 10.86 -17.93 -7.15
CA THR A 113 11.75 -18.39 -6.07
C THR A 113 11.31 -17.82 -4.72
N GLU A 114 11.76 -18.44 -3.64
CA GLU A 114 11.45 -17.98 -2.28
C GLU A 114 11.95 -16.54 -2.05
N GLU A 115 13.13 -16.21 -2.56
CA GLU A 115 13.74 -14.88 -2.43
C GLU A 115 12.92 -13.83 -3.17
N GLN A 116 12.39 -14.17 -4.35
CA GLN A 116 11.53 -13.26 -5.10
C GLN A 116 10.19 -13.05 -4.39
N ARG A 117 9.63 -14.11 -3.80
CA ARG A 117 8.39 -14.05 -3.01
C ARG A 117 8.57 -13.17 -1.78
N GLU A 118 9.63 -13.38 -1.02
CA GLU A 118 9.94 -12.61 0.18
C GLU A 118 10.21 -11.14 -0.14
N ARG A 119 10.93 -10.86 -1.23
CA ARG A 119 11.13 -9.48 -1.70
C ARG A 119 9.80 -8.78 -1.99
N MET A 120 8.90 -9.39 -2.76
CA MET A 120 7.59 -8.79 -3.03
C MET A 120 6.76 -8.63 -1.75
N ARG A 121 6.79 -9.62 -0.86
CA ARG A 121 6.11 -9.55 0.43
C ARG A 121 6.60 -8.34 1.22
N ARG A 122 7.93 -8.18 1.33
CA ARG A 122 8.57 -7.04 2.02
C ARG A 122 8.15 -5.71 1.40
N GLU A 123 8.13 -5.59 0.08
CA GLU A 123 7.73 -4.35 -0.62
C GLU A 123 6.25 -4.00 -0.41
N LYS A 124 5.36 -5.01 -0.38
CA LYS A 124 3.94 -4.81 -0.05
C LYS A 124 3.77 -4.38 1.41
N LEU A 125 4.47 -5.03 2.33
CA LEU A 125 4.44 -4.66 3.74
C LEU A 125 5.04 -3.26 3.96
N ARG A 126 6.07 -2.87 3.19
CA ARG A 126 6.65 -1.52 3.23
C ARG A 126 5.63 -0.46 2.85
N PHE A 127 4.87 -0.70 1.78
CA PHE A 127 3.79 0.21 1.39
C PHE A 127 2.77 0.40 2.53
N LEU A 128 2.34 -0.71 3.14
CA LEU A 128 1.37 -0.65 4.24
C LEU A 128 1.95 0.03 5.50
N PHE A 129 3.25 -0.13 5.74
CA PHE A 129 3.96 0.58 6.79
C PHE A 129 3.96 2.09 6.54
N ASN A 130 4.39 2.53 5.36
CA ASN A 130 4.43 3.95 4.98
C ASN A 130 3.04 4.62 5.02
N MET A 131 1.97 3.85 4.80
CA MET A 131 0.59 4.33 4.94
C MET A 131 0.21 4.68 6.38
N HIS A 132 0.89 4.08 7.37
CA HIS A 132 0.60 4.26 8.80
C HIS A 132 1.65 5.11 9.53
N ASP A 133 2.89 5.11 9.05
CA ASP A 133 3.98 6.02 9.45
C ASP A 133 3.81 7.36 8.72
N THR A 134 2.99 8.23 9.32
CA THR A 134 2.50 9.46 8.68
C THR A 134 3.49 10.62 8.76
N ASP A 135 4.34 10.64 9.79
CA ASP A 135 5.39 11.66 9.97
C ASP A 135 6.74 11.25 9.36
N ASN A 136 6.85 10.02 8.87
CA ASN A 136 8.05 9.48 8.22
C ASN A 136 9.27 9.47 9.15
N ASP A 137 9.05 9.23 10.44
CA ASP A 137 10.13 8.97 11.40
C ASP A 137 10.62 7.50 11.33
N GLY A 138 9.88 6.64 10.61
CA GLY A 138 10.21 5.23 10.43
C GLY A 138 9.71 4.31 11.57
N THR A 139 8.86 4.83 12.44
CA THR A 139 8.32 4.17 13.63
C THR A 139 6.84 4.47 13.77
N ILE A 140 5.98 3.46 13.64
CA ILE A 140 4.55 3.65 13.92
C ILE A 140 4.38 3.77 15.43
N THR A 141 4.13 4.99 15.90
CA THR A 141 3.98 5.28 17.33
C THR A 141 2.67 4.72 17.87
N LEU A 142 2.55 4.64 19.20
CA LEU A 142 1.29 4.27 19.85
C LEU A 142 0.15 5.22 19.51
N GLU A 143 0.44 6.51 19.32
CA GLU A 143 -0.56 7.52 18.98
C GLU A 143 -1.09 7.32 17.56
N GLU A 144 -0.21 7.11 16.59
CA GLU A 144 -0.60 6.80 15.21
C GLU A 144 -1.39 5.48 15.12
N TYR A 145 -0.96 4.45 15.85
CA TYR A 145 -1.67 3.18 15.89
C TYR A 145 -3.06 3.32 16.52
N LYS A 146 -3.18 4.06 17.63
CA LYS A 146 -4.47 4.38 18.26
C LYS A 146 -5.40 5.08 17.31
N HIS A 147 -4.91 6.09 16.59
CA HIS A 147 -5.71 6.81 15.61
C HIS A 147 -6.30 5.87 14.56
N VAL A 148 -5.50 4.96 14.01
CA VAL A 148 -5.96 3.96 13.03
C VAL A 148 -6.99 3.00 13.64
N VAL A 149 -6.75 2.49 14.85
CA VAL A 149 -7.68 1.57 15.53
C VAL A 149 -8.99 2.26 15.86
N GLU A 150 -8.95 3.50 16.35
CA GLU A 150 -10.14 4.30 16.63
C GLU A 150 -10.96 4.56 15.36
N GLU A 151 -10.34 4.91 14.24
CA GLU A 151 -11.05 5.11 12.96
C GLU A 151 -11.72 3.83 12.46
N LEU A 152 -11.02 2.68 12.56
CA LEU A 152 -11.55 1.38 12.18
C LEU A 152 -12.74 0.94 13.06
N LEU A 153 -12.65 1.16 14.37
CA LEU A 153 -13.64 0.68 15.33
C LEU A 153 -14.82 1.65 15.50
N SER A 154 -14.61 2.97 15.35
CA SER A 154 -15.66 3.99 15.50
C SER A 154 -16.77 3.85 14.47
N ARG A 155 -16.46 3.37 13.26
CA ARG A 155 -17.48 3.12 12.22
C ARG A 155 -18.25 1.81 12.40
N SER A 156 -17.74 0.89 13.21
CA SER A 156 -18.46 -0.37 13.52
C SER A 156 -19.66 -0.16 14.45
N GLY A 157 -19.77 1.01 15.10
CA GLY A 157 -20.85 1.36 16.03
C GLY A 157 -20.91 0.51 17.30
N ALA A 158 -20.11 -0.56 17.38
CA ALA A 158 -20.14 -1.55 18.45
C ALA A 158 -19.20 -1.22 19.61
N ILE A 159 -18.21 -0.35 19.39
CA ILE A 159 -17.10 -0.12 20.32
C ILE A 159 -16.90 1.39 20.53
N GLY A 160 -16.92 1.82 21.80
CA GLY A 160 -16.67 3.21 22.18
C GLY A 160 -15.18 3.57 22.13
N LYS A 161 -14.87 4.88 22.05
CA LYS A 161 -13.48 5.39 21.93
C LYS A 161 -12.54 4.88 23.02
N GLU A 162 -12.99 4.83 24.29
CA GLU A 162 -12.15 4.31 25.38
C GLU A 162 -11.82 2.82 25.22
N THR A 163 -12.76 2.01 24.75
CA THR A 163 -12.53 0.60 24.48
C THR A 163 -11.58 0.39 23.30
N ALA A 164 -11.71 1.20 22.24
CA ALA A 164 -10.77 1.18 21.11
C ALA A 164 -9.34 1.53 21.55
N LYS A 165 -9.18 2.53 22.43
CA LYS A 165 -7.90 2.88 23.04
C LYS A 165 -7.30 1.73 23.84
N GLY A 166 -8.10 1.06 24.67
CA GLY A 166 -7.67 -0.12 25.43
C GLY A 166 -7.26 -1.31 24.54
N ILE A 167 -7.95 -1.52 23.42
CA ILE A 167 -7.58 -2.53 22.42
C ILE A 167 -6.24 -2.17 21.78
N ALA A 168 -6.04 -0.89 21.41
CA ALA A 168 -4.80 -0.43 20.82
C ALA A 168 -3.61 -0.57 21.79
N ASP A 169 -3.81 -0.21 23.07
CA ASP A 169 -2.80 -0.39 24.13
C ASP A 169 -2.41 -1.86 24.32
N ALA A 170 -3.41 -2.75 24.41
CA ALA A 170 -3.18 -4.19 24.57
C ALA A 170 -2.44 -4.79 23.36
N ALA A 171 -2.85 -4.44 22.15
CA ALA A 171 -2.20 -4.93 20.92
C ALA A 171 -0.76 -4.40 20.78
N MET A 172 -0.50 -3.15 21.18
CA MET A 172 0.86 -2.60 21.15
C MET A 172 1.78 -3.32 22.13
N LEU A 173 1.30 -3.62 23.34
CA LEU A 173 2.07 -4.39 24.33
C LEU A 173 2.36 -5.81 23.85
N GLU A 174 1.41 -6.45 23.16
CA GLU A 174 1.61 -7.76 22.55
C GLU A 174 2.70 -7.71 21.48
N VAL A 175 2.66 -6.70 20.60
CA VAL A 175 3.71 -6.48 19.60
C VAL A 175 5.06 -6.28 20.27
N ALA A 176 5.16 -5.41 21.27
CA ALA A 176 6.40 -5.16 22.02
C ALA A 176 6.96 -6.44 22.66
N SER A 177 6.10 -7.27 23.25
CA SER A 177 6.49 -8.56 23.81
C SER A 177 7.03 -9.54 22.77
N ILE A 178 6.50 -9.51 21.53
CA ILE A 178 6.95 -10.38 20.44
C ILE A 178 8.26 -9.88 19.84
N THR A 179 8.44 -8.56 19.74
CA THR A 179 9.53 -7.96 18.95
C THR A 179 10.77 -7.63 19.78
N VAL A 180 10.57 -7.20 21.04
CA VAL A 180 11.63 -6.76 21.96
C VAL A 180 11.85 -7.77 23.11
N GLY A 181 10.88 -8.63 23.39
CA GLY A 181 10.95 -9.60 24.49
C GLY A 181 10.56 -8.99 25.83
N ARG A 182 11.18 -9.44 26.94
CA ARG A 182 10.90 -8.89 28.28
C ARG A 182 11.48 -7.48 28.38
N MET A 183 10.60 -6.48 28.42
CA MET A 183 10.95 -5.10 28.71
C MET A 183 11.17 -4.91 30.22
N ASN A 184 12.20 -4.15 30.61
CA ASN A 184 12.39 -3.71 31.98
C ASN A 184 11.35 -2.64 32.35
N PRO A 185 11.10 -2.39 33.65
CA PRO A 185 10.14 -1.37 34.09
C PRO A 185 10.44 0.06 33.57
N ASP A 186 11.71 0.33 33.27
CA ASP A 186 12.18 1.62 32.76
C ASP A 186 12.30 1.67 31.21
N ASP A 187 12.07 0.54 30.53
CA ASP A 187 12.17 0.48 29.07
C ASP A 187 10.92 1.10 28.43
N PHE A 188 11.13 2.10 27.57
CA PHE A 188 10.08 2.74 26.81
C PHE A 188 9.96 2.11 25.42
N TYR A 189 8.76 1.63 25.07
CA TYR A 189 8.49 1.16 23.71
C TYR A 189 8.12 2.36 22.82
N GLU A 190 9.09 2.82 22.03
CA GLU A 190 8.95 3.97 21.13
C GLU A 190 7.88 3.72 20.05
N GLY A 191 7.80 2.50 19.51
CA GLY A 191 6.78 2.11 18.56
C GLY A 191 7.17 0.93 17.70
N ILE A 192 6.35 0.68 16.67
CA ILE A 192 6.54 -0.43 15.74
C ILE A 192 7.45 0.03 14.61
N THR A 193 8.71 -0.40 14.62
CA THR A 193 9.61 -0.22 13.48
C THR A 193 9.20 -1.14 12.32
N PHE A 194 9.74 -0.91 11.12
CA PHE A 194 9.45 -1.81 10.00
C PHE A 194 9.87 -3.26 10.24
N ASP A 195 10.99 -3.49 10.93
CA ASP A 195 11.43 -4.85 11.25
C ASP A 195 10.49 -5.51 12.28
N HIS A 196 9.92 -4.74 13.21
CA HIS A 196 8.84 -5.20 14.09
C HIS A 196 7.61 -5.58 13.26
N PHE A 197 7.21 -4.71 12.32
CA PHE A 197 6.07 -4.92 11.43
C PHE A 197 6.22 -6.17 10.57
N LEU A 198 7.41 -6.43 10.03
CA LEU A 198 7.72 -7.64 9.26
C LEU A 198 7.59 -8.91 10.11
N LYS A 199 8.11 -8.90 11.34
CA LYS A 199 8.03 -10.06 12.27
C LYS A 199 6.58 -10.39 12.63
N VAL A 200 5.79 -9.37 12.97
CA VAL A 200 4.37 -9.54 13.31
C VAL A 200 3.59 -10.05 12.10
N CYS A 201 3.80 -9.44 10.93
CA CYS A 201 3.10 -9.82 9.72
C CYS A 201 3.63 -11.11 9.09
N HIS A 202 4.68 -11.75 9.61
CA HIS A 202 5.17 -13.05 9.12
C HIS A 202 4.17 -14.18 9.44
N PHE A 203 3.39 -14.03 10.52
CA PHE A 203 2.25 -14.89 10.82
C PHE A 203 1.12 -14.65 9.80
N PRO A 204 0.33 -15.68 9.42
CA PRO A 204 -0.68 -15.57 8.37
C PRO A 204 -1.86 -14.71 8.86
N PHE A 205 -1.68 -13.39 8.86
CA PHE A 205 -2.69 -12.46 9.29
C PHE A 205 -3.61 -12.14 8.10
N HIS A 206 -4.84 -12.64 8.16
CA HIS A 206 -5.90 -12.43 7.15
C HIS A 206 -6.24 -10.94 6.91
N ALA A 207 -5.74 -9.99 7.73
CA ALA A 207 -6.08 -8.57 7.60
C ALA A 207 -5.31 -7.82 6.50
N THR A 208 -4.10 -8.25 6.12
CA THR A 208 -3.40 -7.67 4.96
C THR A 208 -4.20 -7.91 3.68
N THR A 209 -4.83 -9.08 3.55
CA THR A 209 -5.72 -9.38 2.41
C THR A 209 -6.89 -8.41 2.29
N SER A 210 -7.44 -7.86 3.38
CA SER A 210 -8.62 -6.99 3.33
C SER A 210 -8.29 -5.56 2.91
N LYS A 211 -7.21 -4.95 3.43
CA LYS A 211 -6.77 -3.60 2.99
C LYS A 211 -6.27 -3.61 1.55
N PHE A 212 -5.52 -4.64 1.16
CA PHE A 212 -5.08 -4.80 -0.22
C PHE A 212 -6.24 -5.09 -1.18
N ALA A 213 -7.24 -5.89 -0.76
CA ALA A 213 -8.45 -6.11 -1.55
C ALA A 213 -9.27 -4.83 -1.72
N LEU A 214 -9.34 -3.98 -0.71
CA LEU A 214 -10.01 -2.69 -0.77
C LEU A 214 -9.33 -1.74 -1.78
N ILE A 215 -8.02 -1.55 -1.68
CA ILE A 215 -7.28 -0.69 -2.63
C ILE A 215 -7.38 -1.23 -4.05
N ARG A 216 -7.34 -2.57 -4.19
CA ARG A 216 -7.60 -3.24 -5.47
C ARG A 216 -9.03 -2.99 -5.97
N SER A 217 -10.04 -3.03 -5.10
CA SER A 217 -11.44 -2.75 -5.45
C SER A 217 -11.62 -1.29 -5.88
N ILE A 218 -10.99 -0.36 -5.18
CA ILE A 218 -11.06 1.08 -5.48
C ILE A 218 -10.42 1.42 -6.84
N CYS A 219 -9.32 0.73 -7.19
CA CYS A 219 -8.47 1.13 -8.31
C CYS A 219 -8.50 0.18 -9.52
N LEU A 220 -9.16 -0.99 -9.45
CA LEU A 220 -9.22 -1.99 -10.54
C LEU A 220 -10.64 -2.48 -10.86
N VAL A 221 -11.68 -1.86 -10.29
CA VAL A 221 -13.10 -2.12 -10.64
C VAL A 221 -13.63 -1.00 -11.52
#